data_AF-A0ABD1T9S6-F1
#
_entry.id   AF-A0ABD1T9S6-F1
#
_cell.length_a   1.000
_cell.length_b   1.000
_cell.length_c   1.000
_cell.angle_alpha   90.00
_cell.angle_beta   90.00
_cell.angle_gamma   90.00
#
_symmetry.space_group_name_H-M   'P 1'
#
loop_
_entity.id
_entity.type
_entity.pdbx_description
1 polymer ?
#
loop_
_entity_poly.entity_id
_entity_poly.type
_entity_poly.pdbx_seq_one_letter_code
_entity_poly.pdbx_strand_id
1 'polypeptide(L)'
;MLAAARVGLRKLMGNQKIGGSSRSHKRAATRRAKSPQPEFERRLKWTNGGGDGDRGDLVGDLGHSSNWTSAESWGSGRAVSRIPRVPGGGTYRAGQGAFGNMCRGGRMFAPTKIWRQWHRAVNVTQKRHAVVSAIAASAVSSLVLARGHRIESIPELPLVVSDFAEATDKTNSAIKLLKQIGAYPDAEKAKDSHSICPGKGKMHNRHYISWKGPLVVYGSEGAKMVKALRNIPGVEVAHVSRLNLLKFAPGGHVGRFIVWTKSAFEKLDEIYGTFDKPSEKKKGYVLPGRRWCPLIWPES
;
A
#
# COMPACT_ATOMS: atom_id res chain seq x y z
N MET A 1 10.77 82.38 -29.88
CA MET A 1 10.64 81.77 -28.53
C MET A 1 10.49 80.26 -28.70
N LEU A 2 11.56 79.51 -28.34
CA LEU A 2 11.68 78.05 -28.07
C LEU A 2 10.81 77.08 -28.90
N ALA A 3 11.25 76.41 -29.97
CA ALA A 3 12.34 75.43 -30.17
C ALA A 3 12.17 74.05 -29.49
N ALA A 4 11.86 73.05 -30.35
CA ALA A 4 12.33 71.65 -30.36
C ALA A 4 11.85 70.63 -29.29
N ALA A 5 11.23 69.54 -29.79
CA ALA A 5 11.61 68.12 -29.59
C ALA A 5 10.36 67.21 -29.76
N ARG A 6 10.22 66.48 -30.88
CA ARG A 6 10.71 65.09 -31.09
C ARG A 6 9.88 64.08 -30.25
N VAL A 7 9.27 63.00 -30.74
CA VAL A 7 9.28 62.17 -31.97
C VAL A 7 8.00 61.31 -31.81
N GLY A 8 7.14 61.03 -32.79
CA GLY A 8 7.35 60.90 -34.22
C GLY A 8 7.23 59.42 -34.64
N LEU A 9 6.24 59.15 -35.50
CA LEU A 9 6.11 58.00 -36.39
C LEU A 9 5.63 56.65 -35.81
N ARG A 10 4.30 56.57 -35.65
CA ARG A 10 3.52 55.38 -36.06
C ARG A 10 3.09 55.57 -37.52
N LYS A 11 3.12 54.46 -38.28
CA LYS A 11 2.62 54.24 -39.65
C LYS A 11 3.39 54.94 -40.77
N LEU A 12 3.88 54.13 -41.70
CA LEU A 12 3.79 54.27 -43.17
C LEU A 12 4.32 52.93 -43.73
N MET A 13 3.44 52.09 -44.26
CA MET A 13 3.35 51.74 -45.70
C MET A 13 4.45 50.82 -46.23
N GLY A 14 4.06 49.90 -47.12
CA GLY A 14 4.95 49.52 -48.22
C GLY A 14 5.20 48.04 -48.39
N ASN A 15 4.38 47.44 -49.25
CA ASN A 15 4.56 46.17 -49.92
C ASN A 15 5.74 46.25 -50.91
N GLN A 16 6.73 45.33 -50.87
CA GLN A 16 7.60 45.07 -52.03
C GLN A 16 8.30 43.70 -51.93
N LYS A 17 8.05 42.86 -52.94
CA LYS A 17 8.76 41.60 -53.23
C LYS A 17 10.09 41.91 -53.90
N ILE A 18 11.18 41.29 -53.45
CA ILE A 18 12.41 41.14 -54.23
C ILE A 18 12.88 39.68 -54.08
N GLY A 19 12.97 38.97 -55.20
CA GLY A 19 13.54 37.63 -55.28
C GLY A 19 15.06 37.66 -55.34
N GLY A 20 15.70 36.70 -54.68
CA GLY A 20 17.14 36.46 -54.77
C GLY A 20 17.43 34.99 -54.53
N SER A 21 17.84 34.29 -55.59
CA SER A 21 18.27 32.89 -55.55
C SER A 21 19.66 32.77 -54.93
N SER A 22 19.83 31.89 -53.95
CA SER A 22 21.09 31.16 -53.76
C SER A 22 20.83 29.86 -53.00
N ARG A 23 21.10 28.74 -53.68
CA ARG A 23 21.26 27.41 -53.07
C ARG A 23 22.59 27.41 -52.32
N SER A 24 22.58 27.19 -51.01
CA SER A 24 23.60 26.32 -50.38
C SER A 24 23.18 25.83 -48.99
N HIS A 25 23.46 24.54 -48.78
CA HIS A 25 23.53 23.78 -47.53
C HIS A 25 22.23 23.54 -46.73
N LYS A 26 21.55 22.45 -47.13
CA LYS A 26 20.75 21.60 -46.24
C LYS A 26 21.62 21.16 -45.05
N ARG A 27 21.47 21.79 -43.87
CA ARG A 27 21.74 21.12 -42.60
C ARG A 27 20.51 20.31 -42.24
N ALA A 28 20.60 19.00 -42.41
CA ALA A 28 19.62 18.06 -41.87
C ALA A 28 19.58 18.25 -40.35
N ALA A 29 18.52 18.89 -39.86
CA ALA A 29 18.17 18.81 -38.45
C ALA A 29 17.77 17.36 -38.18
N THR A 30 18.72 16.53 -37.76
CA THR A 30 18.43 15.23 -37.16
C THR A 30 17.52 15.50 -35.97
N ARG A 31 16.22 15.25 -36.15
CA ARG A 31 15.28 15.09 -35.05
C ARG A 31 15.87 14.01 -34.15
N ARG A 32 16.52 14.41 -33.04
CA ARG A 32 16.78 13.49 -31.94
C ARG A 32 15.41 12.98 -31.51
N ALA A 33 15.09 11.75 -31.89
CA ALA A 33 13.97 11.03 -31.35
C ALA A 33 14.10 11.14 -29.82
N LYS A 34 13.09 11.73 -29.18
CA LYS A 34 12.92 11.64 -27.73
C LYS A 34 12.96 10.16 -27.42
N SER A 35 14.00 9.71 -26.71
CA SER A 35 14.05 8.35 -26.20
C SER A 35 12.73 8.08 -25.48
N PRO A 36 12.07 6.93 -25.73
CA PRO A 36 10.89 6.58 -24.95
C PRO A 36 11.35 6.50 -23.50
N GLN A 37 10.90 7.44 -22.67
CA GLN A 37 11.06 7.30 -21.22
C GLN A 37 10.51 5.92 -20.86
N PRO A 38 11.24 5.10 -20.09
CA PRO A 38 10.76 3.79 -19.71
C PRO A 38 9.39 3.96 -19.06
N GLU A 39 8.40 3.19 -19.52
CA GLU A 39 7.02 3.19 -19.03
C GLU A 39 6.89 2.98 -17.50
N PHE A 40 8.00 2.67 -16.85
CA PHE A 40 8.22 2.67 -15.42
C PHE A 40 7.77 3.97 -14.72
N GLU A 41 8.05 5.16 -15.30
CA GLU A 41 7.68 6.44 -14.66
C GLU A 41 6.17 6.73 -14.71
N ARG A 42 5.44 6.19 -15.69
CA ARG A 42 3.97 6.38 -15.77
C ARG A 42 3.21 5.55 -14.73
N ARG A 43 3.83 4.50 -14.17
CA ARG A 43 3.19 3.64 -13.17
C ARG A 43 3.29 4.17 -11.73
N LEU A 44 4.18 5.14 -11.49
CA LEU A 44 4.38 5.80 -10.18
C LEU A 44 3.34 6.88 -9.86
N LYS A 45 2.56 7.36 -10.83
CA LYS A 45 1.54 8.39 -10.59
C LYS A 45 0.22 7.90 -9.98
N TRP A 46 0.10 6.61 -9.65
CA TRP A 46 -1.14 6.02 -9.10
C TRP A 46 -1.10 5.68 -7.60
N THR A 47 -0.14 6.22 -6.84
CA THR A 47 0.05 5.87 -5.42
C THR A 47 0.16 7.05 -4.46
N ASN A 48 -0.40 8.22 -4.79
CA ASN A 48 -0.62 9.29 -3.80
C ASN A 48 -1.99 9.11 -3.13
N GLY A 49 -2.07 8.08 -2.29
CA GLY A 49 -3.16 7.85 -1.35
C GLY A 49 -2.57 7.22 -0.10
N GLY A 50 -2.33 8.05 0.93
CA GLY A 50 -1.79 7.60 2.21
C GLY A 50 -2.65 6.48 2.80
N GLY A 51 -2.03 5.31 2.98
CA GLY A 51 -2.67 4.14 3.56
C GLY A 51 -1.61 3.23 4.17
N ASP A 52 -1.61 3.15 5.49
CA ASP A 52 -0.80 2.26 6.30
C ASP A 52 -1.22 0.80 6.09
N GLY A 53 -0.22 -0.07 5.86
CA GLY A 53 -0.38 -1.52 5.78
C GLY A 53 0.51 -2.14 4.73
N ASP A 54 1.52 -2.91 5.16
CA ASP A 54 2.39 -3.83 4.42
C ASP A 54 2.37 -3.67 2.88
N ARG A 55 2.82 -2.51 2.41
CA ARG A 55 3.22 -2.36 1.01
C ARG A 55 4.59 -2.99 0.95
N GLY A 56 4.70 -4.19 0.37
CA GLY A 56 5.98 -4.87 0.22
C GLY A 56 6.99 -3.91 -0.41
N ASP A 57 7.94 -3.45 0.39
CA ASP A 57 8.97 -2.54 -0.06
C ASP A 57 9.87 -3.26 -1.07
N LEU A 58 10.39 -2.52 -2.03
CA LEU A 58 11.33 -3.06 -3.00
C LEU A 58 12.62 -3.45 -2.28
N VAL A 59 12.86 -4.75 -2.17
CA VAL A 59 14.14 -5.29 -1.69
C VAL A 59 14.82 -6.00 -2.84
N GLY A 60 15.98 -5.49 -3.23
CA GLY A 60 16.84 -6.10 -4.23
C GLY A 60 18.28 -6.10 -3.72
N ASP A 61 19.01 -7.17 -4.00
CA ASP A 61 20.45 -7.18 -3.79
C ASP A 61 21.10 -6.23 -4.78
N LEU A 62 22.05 -5.43 -4.30
CA LEU A 62 22.89 -4.61 -5.17
C LEU A 62 23.75 -5.60 -5.96
N GLY A 63 23.31 -5.92 -7.18
CA GLY A 63 23.93 -6.90 -8.07
C GLY A 63 25.37 -6.60 -8.51
N HIS A 64 26.07 -5.69 -7.81
CA HIS A 64 27.47 -5.36 -7.96
C HIS A 64 28.32 -5.83 -6.78
N SER A 65 27.72 -6.21 -5.64
CA SER A 65 28.41 -6.53 -4.36
C SER A 65 29.56 -7.54 -4.45
N SER A 66 29.57 -8.36 -5.50
CA SER A 66 30.49 -9.49 -5.70
C SER A 66 31.27 -9.44 -7.01
N ASN A 67 31.03 -8.43 -7.86
CA ASN A 67 31.77 -8.24 -9.11
C ASN A 67 33.02 -7.34 -8.96
N TRP A 68 33.33 -6.91 -7.73
CA TRP A 68 34.44 -5.99 -7.45
C TRP A 68 35.83 -6.65 -7.49
N THR A 69 35.91 -7.98 -7.36
CA THR A 69 37.17 -8.72 -7.36
C THR A 69 37.59 -9.08 -8.78
N SER A 70 38.77 -8.69 -9.25
CA SER A 70 39.32 -9.06 -10.56
C SER A 70 39.83 -10.51 -10.60
N ALA A 71 38.97 -11.49 -10.33
CA ALA A 71 39.34 -12.89 -10.21
C ALA A 71 39.21 -13.67 -11.54
N GLU A 72 40.18 -14.52 -11.83
CA GLU A 72 40.19 -15.37 -13.02
C GLU A 72 40.50 -16.82 -12.66
N SER A 73 40.03 -17.77 -13.49
CA SER A 73 40.31 -19.20 -13.25
C SER A 73 41.74 -19.52 -13.65
N TRP A 74 42.45 -20.25 -12.79
CA TRP A 74 43.83 -20.66 -13.07
C TRP A 74 43.94 -21.87 -14.03
N GLY A 75 42.81 -22.42 -14.48
CA GLY A 75 42.77 -23.61 -15.35
C GLY A 75 43.05 -24.92 -14.62
N SER A 76 43.28 -26.00 -15.37
CA SER A 76 43.68 -27.31 -14.85
C SER A 76 45.19 -27.38 -14.58
N GLY A 77 45.65 -28.46 -13.92
CA GLY A 77 47.08 -28.74 -13.73
C GLY A 77 47.72 -28.10 -12.49
N ARG A 78 46.93 -27.48 -11.61
CA ARG A 78 47.41 -26.85 -10.35
C ARG A 78 46.94 -27.55 -9.08
N ALA A 79 46.45 -28.78 -9.19
CA ALA A 79 45.88 -29.57 -8.08
C ALA A 79 44.78 -28.85 -7.27
N VAL A 80 44.06 -27.93 -7.91
CA VAL A 80 43.08 -27.03 -7.30
C VAL A 80 41.86 -26.89 -8.23
N SER A 81 40.68 -26.62 -7.66
CA SER A 81 39.43 -26.45 -8.43
C SER A 81 39.47 -25.28 -9.41
N ARG A 82 38.73 -25.40 -10.53
CA ARG A 82 38.68 -24.44 -11.66
C ARG A 82 37.86 -23.16 -11.36
N ILE A 83 37.56 -22.88 -10.10
CA ILE A 83 36.83 -21.69 -9.69
C ILE A 83 37.72 -20.45 -9.90
N PRO A 84 37.18 -19.29 -10.34
CA PRO A 84 37.93 -18.05 -10.40
C PRO A 84 38.59 -17.69 -9.07
N ARG A 85 39.86 -17.26 -9.07
CA ARG A 85 40.63 -16.94 -7.86
C ARG A 85 41.14 -15.52 -7.88
N VAL A 86 41.18 -14.91 -6.70
CA VAL A 86 41.68 -13.53 -6.53
C VAL A 86 43.19 -13.49 -6.86
N PRO A 87 43.64 -12.61 -7.76
CA PRO A 87 45.05 -12.49 -8.14
C PRO A 87 45.88 -11.81 -7.04
N GLY A 88 47.20 -11.88 -7.17
CA GLY A 88 48.16 -11.27 -6.26
C GLY A 88 48.75 -12.24 -5.23
N GLY A 89 49.44 -11.69 -4.24
CA GLY A 89 50.09 -12.41 -3.15
C GLY A 89 50.27 -11.51 -1.93
N GLY A 90 50.71 -12.06 -0.80
CA GLY A 90 50.96 -11.31 0.44
C GLY A 90 49.73 -10.97 1.29
N THR A 91 48.52 -11.32 0.85
CA THR A 91 47.30 -11.24 1.67
C THR A 91 46.65 -12.61 1.80
N TYR A 92 45.98 -12.88 2.92
CA TYR A 92 45.26 -14.15 3.13
C TYR A 92 44.11 -14.38 2.13
N ARG A 93 43.66 -13.31 1.45
CA ARG A 93 42.57 -13.34 0.48
C ARG A 93 43.05 -13.70 -0.94
N ALA A 94 44.32 -13.47 -1.25
CA ALA A 94 44.90 -13.86 -2.53
C ALA A 94 44.86 -15.38 -2.70
N GLY A 95 44.50 -15.86 -3.91
CA GLY A 95 44.35 -17.29 -4.19
C GLY A 95 43.06 -17.93 -3.69
N GLN A 96 42.19 -17.23 -2.96
CA GLN A 96 40.87 -17.74 -2.57
C GLN A 96 39.87 -17.70 -3.74
N GLY A 97 38.88 -18.61 -3.72
CA GLY A 97 37.82 -18.66 -4.73
C GLY A 97 36.87 -17.45 -4.66
N ALA A 98 36.50 -16.91 -5.80
CA ALA A 98 35.65 -15.73 -5.96
C ALA A 98 34.54 -15.97 -7.01
N PHE A 99 33.59 -15.05 -7.09
CA PHE A 99 32.39 -15.04 -7.96
C PHE A 99 31.39 -16.18 -7.80
N GLY A 100 31.83 -17.42 -7.56
CA GLY A 100 30.94 -18.57 -7.41
C GLY A 100 29.96 -18.42 -6.24
N ASN A 101 28.74 -18.92 -6.42
CA ASN A 101 27.72 -18.98 -5.35
C ASN A 101 28.11 -19.92 -4.20
N MET A 102 28.97 -20.90 -4.48
CA MET A 102 29.58 -21.78 -3.50
C MET A 102 30.79 -21.17 -2.79
N CYS A 103 31.24 -19.97 -3.20
CA CYS A 103 32.44 -19.32 -2.65
C CYS A 103 32.06 -18.30 -1.55
N ARG A 104 32.86 -18.26 -0.49
CA ARG A 104 32.70 -17.26 0.58
C ARG A 104 32.95 -15.84 0.04
N GLY A 105 31.95 -14.97 0.15
CA GLY A 105 32.00 -13.62 -0.42
C GLY A 105 31.86 -13.57 -1.94
N GLY A 106 31.46 -14.68 -2.57
CA GLY A 106 31.00 -14.72 -3.96
C GLY A 106 29.54 -14.28 -4.11
N ARG A 107 29.01 -14.34 -5.34
CA ARG A 107 27.65 -13.84 -5.65
C ARG A 107 26.61 -14.94 -5.49
N MET A 108 25.42 -14.58 -5.02
CA MET A 108 24.30 -15.52 -4.97
C MET A 108 23.87 -15.92 -6.40
N PHE A 109 23.48 -17.19 -6.59
CA PHE A 109 22.82 -17.61 -7.84
C PHE A 109 21.41 -17.03 -7.88
N ALA A 110 21.04 -16.43 -9.02
CA ALA A 110 19.79 -15.68 -9.19
C ALA A 110 19.56 -14.61 -8.08
N PRO A 111 20.41 -13.56 -8.01
CA PRO A 111 20.29 -12.53 -6.99
C PRO A 111 18.94 -11.83 -7.08
N THR A 112 18.39 -11.40 -5.94
CA THR A 112 17.08 -10.74 -5.88
C THR A 112 17.10 -9.45 -6.69
N LYS A 113 16.14 -9.33 -7.61
CA LYS A 113 16.05 -8.18 -8.52
C LYS A 113 14.89 -7.29 -8.14
N ILE A 114 15.09 -5.99 -8.37
CA ILE A 114 14.10 -4.95 -8.08
C ILE A 114 12.83 -5.15 -8.92
N TRP A 115 12.98 -5.61 -10.17
CA TRP A 115 11.86 -5.82 -11.11
C TRP A 115 10.99 -7.06 -10.81
N ARG A 116 11.15 -7.71 -9.65
CA ARG A 116 10.19 -8.72 -9.19
C ARG A 116 8.79 -8.11 -9.15
N GLN A 117 7.77 -8.84 -9.59
CA GLN A 117 6.39 -8.37 -9.52
C GLN A 117 5.84 -8.48 -8.09
N TRP A 118 5.92 -7.39 -7.31
CA TRP A 118 5.47 -7.33 -5.91
C TRP A 118 3.95 -7.14 -5.79
N HIS A 119 3.37 -6.32 -6.67
CA HIS A 119 1.96 -6.01 -6.63
C HIS A 119 1.16 -6.98 -7.51
N ARG A 120 0.12 -7.55 -6.92
CA ARG A 120 -0.89 -8.34 -7.64
C ARG A 120 -2.14 -7.49 -7.82
N ALA A 121 -2.51 -7.25 -9.08
CA ALA A 121 -3.78 -6.61 -9.39
C ALA A 121 -4.92 -7.60 -9.07
N VAL A 122 -5.98 -7.10 -8.44
CA VAL A 122 -7.18 -7.88 -8.14
C VAL A 122 -8.37 -7.05 -8.60
N ASN A 123 -9.36 -7.72 -9.18
CA ASN A 123 -10.57 -7.10 -9.72
C ASN A 123 -11.29 -6.27 -8.66
N VAL A 124 -11.75 -5.08 -9.05
CA VAL A 124 -12.38 -4.13 -8.13
C VAL A 124 -13.70 -4.69 -7.57
N THR A 125 -14.47 -5.39 -8.40
CA THR A 125 -15.71 -6.08 -7.99
C THR A 125 -15.43 -7.14 -6.93
N GLN A 126 -14.44 -8.01 -7.17
CA GLN A 126 -14.03 -9.04 -6.22
C GLN A 126 -13.55 -8.45 -4.89
N LYS A 127 -12.75 -7.37 -4.91
CA LYS A 127 -12.35 -6.65 -3.69
C LYS A 127 -13.56 -6.11 -2.92
N ARG A 128 -14.53 -5.52 -3.64
CA ARG A 128 -15.75 -4.98 -3.02
C ARG A 128 -16.61 -6.08 -2.39
N HIS A 129 -16.79 -7.21 -3.07
CA HIS A 129 -17.49 -8.37 -2.52
C HIS A 129 -16.80 -8.90 -1.26
N ALA A 130 -15.47 -9.02 -1.25
CA ALA A 130 -14.74 -9.43 -0.07
C ALA A 130 -14.94 -8.50 1.13
N VAL A 131 -15.00 -7.18 0.91
CA VAL A 131 -15.30 -6.21 1.98
C VAL A 131 -16.73 -6.38 2.49
N VAL A 132 -17.72 -6.54 1.60
CA VAL A 132 -19.12 -6.78 2.01
C VAL A 132 -19.25 -8.08 2.80
N SER A 133 -18.62 -9.17 2.35
CA SER A 133 -18.61 -10.43 3.08
C SER A 133 -17.99 -10.29 4.47
N ALA A 134 -16.92 -9.50 4.61
CA ALA A 134 -16.30 -9.25 5.91
C ALA A 134 -17.19 -8.38 6.83
N ILE A 135 -17.92 -7.41 6.28
CA ILE A 135 -18.91 -6.61 7.03
C ILE A 135 -20.06 -7.52 7.48
N ALA A 136 -20.62 -8.34 6.59
CA ALA A 136 -21.69 -9.27 6.93
C ALA A 136 -21.25 -10.26 8.04
N ALA A 137 -20.01 -10.75 7.97
CA ALA A 137 -19.46 -11.63 9.00
C ALA A 137 -19.32 -10.96 10.38
N SER A 138 -19.16 -9.63 10.44
CA SER A 138 -19.08 -8.90 11.72
C SER A 138 -20.41 -8.80 12.46
N ALA A 139 -21.54 -8.98 11.75
CA ALA A 139 -22.87 -9.00 12.37
C ALA A 139 -23.20 -10.36 13.01
N VAL A 140 -22.44 -11.42 12.69
CA VAL A 140 -22.69 -12.77 13.18
C VAL A 140 -21.84 -13.04 14.42
N SER A 141 -22.48 -13.18 15.57
CA SER A 141 -21.82 -13.39 16.87
C SER A 141 -20.89 -14.61 16.90
N SER A 142 -21.30 -15.73 16.27
CA SER A 142 -20.50 -16.96 16.23
C SER A 142 -19.16 -16.79 15.51
N LEU A 143 -19.12 -16.01 14.43
CA LEU A 143 -17.88 -15.74 13.69
C LEU A 143 -16.94 -14.83 14.48
N VAL A 144 -17.50 -13.85 15.20
CA VAL A 144 -16.73 -12.92 16.04
C VAL A 144 -16.15 -13.62 17.27
N LEU A 145 -16.90 -14.52 17.90
CA LEU A 145 -16.43 -15.38 18.99
C LEU A 145 -15.36 -16.36 18.51
N ALA A 146 -15.57 -17.01 17.36
CA ALA A 146 -14.62 -17.98 16.80
C ALA A 146 -13.25 -17.35 16.50
N ARG A 147 -13.21 -16.06 16.13
CA ARG A 147 -11.97 -15.31 15.97
C ARG A 147 -11.26 -15.04 17.30
N GLY A 148 -12.00 -15.04 18.40
CA GLY A 148 -11.50 -14.84 19.75
C GLY A 148 -11.65 -13.41 20.28
N HIS A 149 -12.61 -12.63 19.80
CA HIS A 149 -12.97 -11.36 20.43
C HIS A 149 -13.77 -11.60 21.72
N ARG A 150 -13.56 -10.75 22.74
CA ARG A 150 -14.34 -10.79 24.00
C ARG A 150 -15.60 -9.95 23.84
N ILE A 151 -16.73 -10.59 23.56
CA ILE A 151 -18.01 -9.94 23.25
C ILE A 151 -19.16 -10.33 24.20
N GLU A 152 -18.85 -10.94 25.34
CA GLU A 152 -19.83 -11.41 26.33
C GLU A 152 -20.60 -10.26 27.01
N SER A 153 -19.96 -9.12 27.21
CA SER A 153 -20.55 -7.94 27.87
C SER A 153 -21.32 -7.01 26.94
N ILE A 154 -21.45 -7.35 25.66
CA ILE A 154 -22.04 -6.49 24.65
C ILE A 154 -23.53 -6.82 24.48
N PRO A 155 -24.41 -5.80 24.42
CA PRO A 155 -25.85 -6.03 24.32
C PRO A 155 -26.29 -6.62 22.98
N GLU A 156 -25.69 -6.20 21.87
CA GLU A 156 -26.10 -6.61 20.52
C GLU A 156 -24.95 -6.54 19.50
N LEU A 157 -25.08 -7.33 18.43
CA LEU A 157 -24.24 -7.27 17.24
C LEU A 157 -25.13 -7.17 16.00
N PRO A 158 -24.87 -6.25 15.06
CA PRO A 158 -23.82 -5.24 15.05
C PRO A 158 -24.07 -4.12 16.07
N LEU A 159 -23.00 -3.65 16.72
CA LEU A 159 -23.11 -2.59 17.73
C LEU A 159 -23.10 -1.21 17.05
N VAL A 160 -24.17 -0.44 17.25
CA VAL A 160 -24.32 0.93 16.72
C VAL A 160 -24.38 1.93 17.87
N VAL A 161 -23.52 2.95 17.81
CA VAL A 161 -23.36 4.00 18.83
C VAL A 161 -23.82 5.33 18.26
N SER A 162 -24.33 6.20 19.12
CA SER A 162 -24.73 7.56 18.75
C SER A 162 -23.56 8.38 18.21
N ASP A 163 -23.86 9.34 17.33
CA ASP A 163 -22.84 10.20 16.71
C ASP A 163 -22.10 11.11 17.71
N PHE A 164 -22.61 11.24 18.93
CA PHE A 164 -21.91 11.91 20.04
C PHE A 164 -20.53 11.29 20.32
N ALA A 165 -20.35 9.99 20.05
CA ALA A 165 -19.06 9.34 20.17
C ALA A 165 -17.97 10.00 19.30
N GLU A 166 -18.34 10.53 18.12
CA GLU A 166 -17.41 11.14 17.16
C GLU A 166 -16.79 12.46 17.69
N ALA A 167 -17.47 13.15 18.60
CA ALA A 167 -17.05 14.40 19.22
C ALA A 167 -16.03 14.21 20.37
N THR A 168 -15.64 12.97 20.68
CA THR A 168 -14.75 12.67 21.80
C THR A 168 -13.29 12.99 21.49
N ASP A 169 -12.71 13.99 22.16
CA ASP A 169 -11.35 14.47 21.88
C ASP A 169 -10.27 13.77 22.73
N LYS A 170 -10.60 13.44 23.98
CA LYS A 170 -9.64 12.91 24.95
C LYS A 170 -9.69 11.38 24.98
N THR A 171 -8.53 10.75 25.11
CA THR A 171 -8.37 9.29 25.26
C THR A 171 -9.10 8.76 26.49
N ASN A 172 -9.03 9.48 27.62
CA ASN A 172 -9.70 9.08 28.86
C ASN A 172 -11.22 9.03 28.71
N SER A 173 -11.83 10.01 28.04
CA SER A 173 -13.27 9.97 27.73
C SER A 173 -13.62 8.83 26.79
N ALA A 174 -12.77 8.50 25.81
CA ALA A 174 -13.00 7.37 24.92
C ALA A 174 -12.93 6.01 25.66
N ILE A 175 -12.01 5.87 26.63
CA ILE A 175 -11.95 4.68 27.49
C ILE A 175 -13.23 4.55 28.33
N LYS A 176 -13.74 5.65 28.90
CA LYS A 176 -15.01 5.64 29.65
C LYS A 176 -16.18 5.19 28.78
N LEU A 177 -16.25 5.70 27.55
CA LEU A 177 -17.27 5.32 26.57
C LEU A 177 -17.18 3.83 26.20
N LEU A 178 -15.98 3.30 25.91
CA LEU A 178 -15.80 1.87 25.61
C LEU A 178 -16.14 0.97 26.80
N LYS A 179 -15.89 1.42 28.03
CA LYS A 179 -16.28 0.71 29.25
C LYS A 179 -17.80 0.68 29.43
N GLN A 180 -18.48 1.79 29.21
CA GLN A 180 -19.95 1.87 29.28
C GLN A 180 -20.63 0.97 28.26
N ILE A 181 -20.05 0.84 27.06
CA ILE A 181 -20.59 0.01 25.99
C ILE A 181 -20.25 -1.48 26.18
N GLY A 182 -19.30 -1.81 27.06
CA GLY A 182 -18.84 -3.19 27.27
C GLY A 182 -17.85 -3.68 26.19
N ALA A 183 -17.28 -2.79 25.38
CA ALA A 183 -16.29 -3.10 24.35
C ALA A 183 -14.83 -3.08 24.86
N TYR A 184 -14.61 -2.53 26.06
CA TYR A 184 -13.29 -2.39 26.67
C TYR A 184 -12.56 -3.71 27.00
N PRO A 185 -13.21 -4.81 27.41
CA PRO A 185 -12.53 -6.08 27.69
C PRO A 185 -11.74 -6.64 26.50
N ASP A 186 -12.18 -6.37 25.27
CA ASP A 186 -11.47 -6.75 24.04
C ASP A 186 -10.19 -5.90 23.83
N ALA A 187 -10.23 -4.63 24.19
CA ALA A 187 -9.06 -3.74 24.17
C ALA A 187 -8.07 -4.08 25.30
N GLU A 188 -8.54 -4.47 26.48
CA GLU A 188 -7.71 -4.97 27.57
C GLU A 188 -6.97 -6.25 27.16
N LYS A 189 -7.66 -7.19 26.52
CA LYS A 189 -7.01 -8.38 25.94
C LYS A 189 -5.87 -8.00 24.99
N ALA A 190 -6.08 -6.99 24.13
CA ALA A 190 -5.04 -6.52 23.23
C ALA A 190 -3.85 -5.90 23.96
N LYS A 191 -4.10 -5.16 25.06
CA LYS A 191 -3.06 -4.60 25.93
C LYS A 191 -2.22 -5.70 26.58
N ASP A 192 -2.85 -6.70 27.18
CA ASP A 192 -2.16 -7.77 27.91
C ASP A 192 -1.37 -8.69 26.98
N SER A 193 -1.82 -8.82 25.73
CA SER A 193 -1.18 -9.66 24.72
C SER A 193 0.11 -9.09 24.12
N HIS A 194 0.54 -7.91 24.56
CA HIS A 194 1.69 -7.21 24.02
C HIS A 194 2.98 -7.99 24.30
N SER A 195 3.51 -8.65 23.27
CA SER A 195 4.65 -9.56 23.36
C SER A 195 5.73 -9.19 22.36
N ILE A 196 6.97 -9.61 22.63
CA ILE A 196 8.10 -9.34 21.74
C ILE A 196 8.05 -10.31 20.55
N CYS A 197 8.14 -9.81 19.32
CA CYS A 197 8.19 -10.60 18.08
C CYS A 197 9.27 -11.68 18.16
N PRO A 198 9.00 -12.97 17.89
CA PRO A 198 10.06 -13.96 17.80
C PRO A 198 10.96 -13.72 16.56
N GLY A 199 12.24 -14.13 16.66
CA GLY A 199 13.19 -14.11 15.55
C GLY A 199 13.80 -12.75 15.21
N LYS A 200 14.25 -12.61 13.95
CA LYS A 200 15.00 -11.43 13.45
C LYS A 200 14.13 -10.19 13.21
N GLY A 201 12.80 -10.32 13.24
CA GLY A 201 11.89 -9.19 13.06
C GLY A 201 12.09 -8.07 14.08
N LYS A 202 12.56 -8.43 15.29
CA LYS A 202 12.98 -7.49 16.33
C LYS A 202 13.95 -6.44 15.76
N MET A 203 14.99 -6.87 15.06
CA MET A 203 16.01 -5.95 14.50
C MET A 203 15.47 -5.04 13.38
N HIS A 204 14.31 -5.34 12.80
CA HIS A 204 13.74 -4.61 11.66
C HIS A 204 12.62 -3.65 12.08
N ASN A 205 12.72 -3.04 13.27
CA ASN A 205 11.72 -2.12 13.84
C ASN A 205 10.32 -2.73 14.02
N ARG A 206 10.24 -4.06 14.09
CA ARG A 206 9.01 -4.82 14.37
C ARG A 206 9.24 -5.60 15.65
N HIS A 207 9.43 -4.87 16.75
CA HIS A 207 9.76 -5.46 18.05
C HIS A 207 8.57 -6.08 18.76
N TYR A 208 7.37 -5.54 18.59
CA TYR A 208 6.20 -5.92 19.36
C TYR A 208 5.06 -6.42 18.49
N ILE A 209 4.33 -7.40 19.00
CA ILE A 209 3.08 -7.93 18.43
C ILE A 209 2.00 -7.74 19.48
N SER A 210 0.83 -7.30 19.03
CA SER A 210 -0.38 -7.22 19.84
C SER A 210 -1.58 -7.75 19.07
N TRP A 211 -2.59 -8.21 19.79
CA TRP A 211 -3.85 -8.63 19.18
C TRP A 211 -4.61 -7.44 18.59
N LYS A 212 -5.38 -7.73 17.54
CA LYS A 212 -6.29 -6.76 16.93
C LYS A 212 -7.60 -6.79 17.70
N GLY A 213 -7.89 -5.71 18.41
CA GLY A 213 -9.13 -5.51 19.15
C GLY A 213 -10.23 -4.89 18.28
N PRO A 214 -11.13 -4.08 18.87
CA PRO A 214 -12.30 -3.57 18.18
C PRO A 214 -11.92 -2.60 17.06
N LEU A 215 -12.68 -2.65 15.96
CA LEU A 215 -12.61 -1.67 14.88
C LEU A 215 -13.76 -0.67 15.06
N VAL A 216 -13.44 0.61 15.22
CA VAL A 216 -14.45 1.67 15.30
C VAL A 216 -14.58 2.33 13.93
N VAL A 217 -15.79 2.32 13.38
CA VAL A 217 -16.09 2.89 12.06
C VAL A 217 -16.92 4.15 12.21
N TYR A 218 -16.46 5.23 11.58
CA TYR A 218 -17.06 6.58 11.70
C TYR A 218 -17.43 7.19 10.35
N GLY A 219 -18.44 8.06 10.37
CA GLY A 219 -19.09 8.61 9.18
C GLY A 219 -18.73 10.04 8.85
N SER A 220 -18.35 10.87 9.83
CA SER A 220 -18.05 12.29 9.61
C SER A 220 -16.60 12.55 9.16
N GLU A 221 -16.43 13.47 8.21
CA GLU A 221 -15.10 13.89 7.77
C GLU A 221 -14.47 14.81 8.82
N GLY A 222 -13.32 14.40 9.38
CA GLY A 222 -12.64 15.18 10.43
C GLY A 222 -13.04 14.85 11.87
N ALA A 223 -13.71 13.70 12.10
CA ALA A 223 -14.07 13.24 13.44
C ALA A 223 -12.87 13.27 14.40
N LYS A 224 -13.01 13.99 15.51
CA LYS A 224 -11.95 14.17 16.49
C LYS A 224 -11.65 12.89 17.27
N MET A 225 -12.62 11.98 17.32
CA MET A 225 -12.51 10.61 17.84
C MET A 225 -11.30 9.82 17.30
N VAL A 226 -10.85 10.10 16.06
CA VAL A 226 -9.64 9.45 15.49
C VAL A 226 -8.41 9.69 16.38
N LYS A 227 -8.27 10.89 16.94
CA LYS A 227 -7.14 11.24 17.82
C LYS A 227 -7.27 10.53 19.18
N ALA A 228 -8.49 10.45 19.71
CA ALA A 228 -8.75 9.82 21.00
C ALA A 228 -8.56 8.30 20.98
N LEU A 229 -8.95 7.63 19.89
CA LEU A 229 -8.89 6.17 19.79
C LEU A 229 -7.53 5.64 19.31
N ARG A 230 -6.73 6.43 18.57
CA ARG A 230 -5.46 5.97 18.00
C ARG A 230 -4.46 5.46 19.05
N ASN A 231 -4.50 5.99 20.27
CA ASN A 231 -3.56 5.63 21.33
C ASN A 231 -4.01 4.41 22.15
N ILE A 232 -5.24 3.92 21.98
CA ILE A 232 -5.75 2.78 22.74
C ILE A 232 -5.20 1.50 22.09
N PRO A 233 -4.57 0.58 22.86
CA PRO A 233 -4.00 -0.64 22.31
C PRO A 233 -5.07 -1.52 21.67
N GLY A 234 -4.76 -2.06 20.48
CA GLY A 234 -5.63 -2.97 19.73
C GLY A 234 -6.84 -2.32 19.04
N VAL A 235 -7.22 -1.09 19.42
CA VAL A 235 -8.33 -0.37 18.79
C VAL A 235 -7.85 0.23 17.47
N GLU A 236 -8.60 -0.02 16.41
CA GLU A 236 -8.35 0.62 15.12
C GLU A 236 -9.54 1.45 14.70
N VAL A 237 -9.28 2.46 13.86
CA VAL A 237 -10.31 3.37 13.36
C VAL A 237 -10.35 3.28 11.83
N ALA A 238 -11.55 3.30 11.25
CA ALA A 238 -11.76 3.36 9.82
C ALA A 238 -12.91 4.31 9.45
N HIS A 239 -12.78 4.98 8.30
CA HIS A 239 -13.83 5.84 7.77
C HIS A 239 -14.68 5.06 6.77
N VAL A 240 -16.01 5.24 6.79
CA VAL A 240 -16.96 4.47 5.96
C VAL A 240 -16.70 4.59 4.46
N SER A 241 -16.25 5.74 3.97
CA SER A 241 -15.93 5.88 2.55
C SER A 241 -14.65 5.15 2.13
N ARG A 242 -13.80 4.75 3.08
CA ARG A 242 -12.45 4.19 2.85
C ARG A 242 -12.25 2.88 3.61
N LEU A 243 -13.19 1.94 3.48
CA LEU A 243 -13.10 0.63 4.12
C LEU A 243 -12.00 -0.22 3.47
N ASN A 244 -11.04 -0.68 4.29
CA ASN A 244 -9.95 -1.54 3.86
C ASN A 244 -10.17 -2.96 4.36
N LEU A 245 -10.19 -3.95 3.45
CA LEU A 245 -10.34 -5.36 3.79
C LEU A 245 -9.34 -5.83 4.86
N LEU A 246 -8.11 -5.32 4.86
CA LEU A 246 -7.09 -5.71 5.85
C LEU A 246 -7.47 -5.34 7.29
N LYS A 247 -8.27 -4.28 7.47
CA LYS A 247 -8.79 -3.88 8.79
C LYS A 247 -10.01 -4.70 9.19
N PHE A 248 -10.86 -5.11 8.24
CA PHE A 248 -12.04 -5.94 8.54
C PHE A 248 -11.68 -7.41 8.76
N ALA A 249 -10.69 -7.91 8.01
CA ALA A 249 -10.23 -9.29 8.08
C ALA A 249 -8.69 -9.36 8.21
N PRO A 250 -8.11 -8.94 9.36
CA PRO A 250 -6.68 -9.13 9.62
C PRO A 250 -6.30 -10.60 9.49
N GLY A 251 -5.22 -10.89 8.75
CA GLY A 251 -4.76 -12.25 8.49
C GLY A 251 -5.67 -13.10 7.60
N GLY A 252 -6.71 -12.51 6.99
CA GLY A 252 -7.69 -13.24 6.17
C GLY A 252 -8.83 -13.89 6.97
N HIS A 253 -8.84 -13.77 8.30
CA HIS A 253 -9.95 -14.24 9.13
C HIS A 253 -11.07 -13.20 9.18
N VAL A 254 -12.30 -13.63 8.88
CA VAL A 254 -13.52 -12.80 8.97
C VAL A 254 -14.05 -12.75 10.40
N GLY A 255 -15.06 -11.90 10.67
CA GLY A 255 -15.64 -11.78 12.01
C GLY A 255 -14.78 -10.96 12.97
N ARG A 256 -14.28 -9.79 12.54
CA ARG A 256 -13.71 -8.83 13.50
C ARG A 256 -14.85 -8.18 14.29
N PHE A 257 -14.63 -7.86 15.57
CA PHE A 257 -15.57 -7.05 16.33
C PHE A 257 -15.53 -5.59 15.86
N ILE A 258 -16.69 -5.05 15.45
CA ILE A 258 -16.82 -3.72 14.85
C ILE A 258 -17.87 -2.91 15.61
N VAL A 259 -17.51 -1.67 15.94
CA VAL A 259 -18.40 -0.67 16.51
C VAL A 259 -18.69 0.38 15.45
N TRP A 260 -19.96 0.58 15.12
CA TRP A 260 -20.41 1.55 14.13
C TRP A 260 -20.93 2.81 14.81
N THR A 261 -20.66 3.98 14.24
CA THR A 261 -21.46 5.17 14.56
C THR A 261 -22.76 5.17 13.76
N LYS A 262 -23.80 5.82 14.25
CA LYS A 262 -25.11 5.88 13.58
C LYS A 262 -24.98 6.41 12.15
N SER A 263 -24.34 7.55 11.98
CA SER A 263 -24.06 8.15 10.67
C SER A 263 -23.19 7.26 9.78
N ALA A 264 -22.32 6.44 10.36
CA ALA A 264 -21.53 5.48 9.61
C ALA A 264 -22.38 4.34 9.06
N PHE A 265 -23.31 3.85 9.88
CA PHE A 265 -24.18 2.73 9.53
C PHE A 265 -25.15 3.11 8.41
N GLU A 266 -25.79 4.28 8.50
CA GLU A 266 -26.71 4.78 7.46
C GLU A 266 -26.02 4.98 6.11
N LYS A 267 -24.76 5.42 6.10
CA LYS A 267 -23.97 5.61 4.88
C LYS A 267 -23.57 4.30 4.17
N LEU A 268 -23.70 3.14 4.82
CA LEU A 268 -23.39 1.86 4.17
C LEU A 268 -24.35 1.56 3.02
N ASP A 269 -25.63 1.87 3.20
CA ASP A 269 -26.67 1.65 2.19
C ASP A 269 -26.41 2.50 0.95
N GLU A 270 -26.00 3.77 1.10
CA GLU A 270 -25.60 4.62 -0.03
C GLU A 270 -24.36 4.08 -0.78
N ILE A 271 -23.40 3.50 -0.03
CA ILE A 271 -22.10 3.07 -0.58
C ILE A 271 -22.21 1.74 -1.31
N TYR A 272 -22.91 0.77 -0.74
CA TYR A 272 -22.97 -0.60 -1.24
C TYR A 272 -24.30 -0.94 -1.91
N GLY A 273 -25.35 -0.16 -1.67
CA GLY A 273 -26.70 -0.44 -2.13
C GLY A 273 -27.38 -1.52 -1.30
N THR A 274 -28.62 -1.82 -1.66
CA THR A 274 -29.36 -2.99 -1.16
C THR A 274 -29.43 -4.05 -2.26
N PHE A 275 -30.14 -5.16 -2.04
CA PHE A 275 -30.37 -6.14 -3.10
C PHE A 275 -31.25 -5.58 -4.22
N ASP A 276 -32.14 -4.63 -3.90
CA ASP A 276 -33.09 -4.04 -4.84
C ASP A 276 -32.55 -2.75 -5.48
N LYS A 277 -31.75 -1.98 -4.72
CA LYS A 277 -31.21 -0.69 -5.16
C LYS A 277 -29.71 -0.78 -5.44
N PRO A 278 -29.23 -0.38 -6.63
CA PRO A 278 -27.81 -0.34 -6.91
C PRO A 278 -27.12 0.73 -6.05
N SER A 279 -25.81 0.59 -5.83
CA SER A 279 -25.06 1.56 -5.05
C SER A 279 -24.93 2.92 -5.75
N GLU A 280 -25.10 4.01 -5.01
CA GLU A 280 -25.00 5.37 -5.55
C GLU A 280 -23.53 5.79 -5.74
N LYS A 281 -22.68 5.51 -4.74
CA LYS A 281 -21.27 5.97 -4.77
C LYS A 281 -20.37 5.08 -5.63
N LYS A 282 -20.73 3.82 -5.82
CA LYS A 282 -19.92 2.84 -6.58
C LYS A 282 -20.57 2.54 -7.92
N LYS A 283 -20.08 3.20 -8.97
CA LYS A 283 -20.56 2.98 -10.34
C LYS A 283 -20.60 1.48 -10.70
N GLY A 284 -21.78 1.01 -11.11
CA GLY A 284 -22.01 -0.34 -11.63
C GLY A 284 -21.78 -1.46 -10.61
N TYR A 285 -21.81 -1.17 -9.31
CA TYR A 285 -21.69 -2.19 -8.27
C TYR A 285 -23.06 -2.67 -7.80
N VAL A 286 -23.18 -3.99 -7.67
CA VAL A 286 -24.36 -4.68 -7.15
C VAL A 286 -23.86 -5.65 -6.08
N LEU A 287 -24.66 -5.86 -5.04
CA LEU A 287 -24.36 -6.84 -3.99
C LEU A 287 -24.27 -8.26 -4.59
N PRO A 288 -23.40 -9.13 -4.04
CA PRO A 288 -23.32 -10.50 -4.50
C PRO A 288 -24.62 -11.25 -4.15
N GLY A 289 -25.19 -11.97 -5.11
CA GLY A 289 -26.37 -12.82 -4.86
C GLY A 289 -26.07 -13.95 -3.87
N ARG A 290 -27.11 -14.45 -3.19
CA ARG A 290 -27.00 -15.51 -2.14
C ARG A 290 -26.34 -16.80 -2.64
N ARG A 291 -26.52 -17.13 -3.93
CA ARG A 291 -25.80 -18.19 -4.62
C ARG A 291 -24.63 -17.60 -5.41
N TRP A 292 -23.59 -17.16 -4.71
CA TRP A 292 -22.31 -16.91 -5.35
C TRP A 292 -21.51 -18.21 -5.34
N CYS A 293 -21.98 -19.20 -6.10
CA CYS A 293 -21.15 -20.32 -6.52
C CYS A 293 -20.29 -19.79 -7.67
N PRO A 294 -18.95 -19.79 -7.57
CA PRO A 294 -18.15 -19.71 -8.78
C PRO A 294 -18.36 -21.06 -9.48
N LEU A 295 -19.39 -21.14 -10.34
CA LEU A 295 -19.53 -22.22 -11.32
C LEU A 295 -18.33 -22.13 -12.26
N ILE A 296 -17.21 -22.71 -11.81
CA ILE A 296 -16.18 -23.33 -12.63
C ILE A 296 -16.26 -24.81 -12.28
N TRP A 297 -17.36 -25.43 -12.64
CA TRP A 297 -17.42 -26.83 -13.08
C TRP A 297 -18.59 -26.86 -14.07
N PRO A 298 -18.34 -27.15 -15.36
CA PRO A 298 -19.44 -27.43 -16.27
C PRO A 298 -20.09 -28.71 -15.78
N GLU A 299 -21.32 -28.62 -15.29
CA GLU A 299 -22.15 -29.81 -15.09
C GLU A 299 -22.40 -30.40 -16.49
N SER A 300 -21.74 -31.55 -16.72
CA SER A 300 -22.05 -32.53 -17.76
C SER A 300 -23.24 -33.38 -17.34
#